data_AF-A0A7S2PX75-F1
#
_entry.id   AF-A0A7S2PX75-F1
#
_cell.length_a   1.000
_cell.length_b   1.000
_cell.length_c   1.000
_cell.angle_alpha   90.00
_cell.angle_beta   90.00
_cell.angle_gamma   90.00
#
_symmetry.space_group_name_H-M   'P 1'
#
loop_
_entity.id
_entity.type
_entity.pdbx_description
1 polymer ?
#
loop_
_entity_poly.entity_id
_entity_poly.type
_entity_poly.pdbx_seq_one_letter_code
_entity_poly.pdbx_strand_id
1 'polypeptide(L)'
;VNIIGNLSPGGHQGKKGQVTGFVDNDGNPAVRLDDGQTASFYKADVANDAPLEVGTRVEIIGSLTPGGHKGKKGQITRFVDAQNPEVRLDDGQSAAFYRADVRAAPAAPALAAPVLVA
;
A
#
# COMPACT_ATOMS: atom_id res chain seq x y z
N VAL A 1 -4.20 -6.67 -0.65
CA VAL A 1 -2.94 -7.14 -0.06
C VAL A 1 -2.87 -8.66 -0.12
N ASN A 2 -1.66 -9.21 -0.17
CA ASN A 2 -1.34 -10.61 -0.09
C ASN A 2 -0.50 -10.85 1.18
N ILE A 3 -0.84 -11.85 1.97
CA ILE A 3 -0.07 -12.24 3.14
C ILE A 3 1.07 -13.13 2.65
N ILE A 4 2.31 -12.66 2.72
CA ILE A 4 3.49 -13.34 2.18
C ILE A 4 4.36 -13.97 3.25
N GLY A 5 4.29 -13.47 4.48
CA GLY A 5 5.12 -13.93 5.59
C GLY A 5 4.37 -14.84 6.56
N ASN A 6 5.12 -15.39 7.51
CA ASN A 6 4.66 -16.35 8.52
C ASN A 6 4.94 -15.88 9.96
N LEU A 7 5.39 -14.64 10.16
CA LEU A 7 5.65 -14.08 11.48
C LEU A 7 4.33 -13.79 12.22
N SER A 8 3.30 -13.41 11.45
CA SER A 8 1.97 -13.08 11.93
C SER A 8 1.25 -14.35 12.41
N PRO A 9 0.59 -14.31 13.58
CA PRO A 9 -0.17 -15.45 14.08
C PRO A 9 -1.26 -15.91 13.11
N GLY A 10 -1.62 -17.20 13.17
CA GLY A 10 -2.80 -17.73 12.47
C GLY A 10 -2.55 -18.34 11.08
N GLY A 11 -1.30 -18.37 10.60
CA GLY A 11 -0.94 -19.19 9.41
C GLY A 11 -1.63 -18.77 8.12
N HIS A 12 -1.81 -17.46 7.92
CA HIS A 12 -2.54 -16.91 6.77
C HIS A 12 -1.68 -16.70 5.52
N GLN A 13 -0.47 -17.26 5.46
CA GLN A 13 0.43 -17.11 4.31
C GLN A 13 -0.25 -17.58 3.02
N GLY A 14 -0.12 -16.79 1.95
CA GLY A 14 -0.77 -17.00 0.67
C GLY A 14 -2.21 -16.47 0.58
N LYS A 15 -2.83 -16.06 1.69
CA LYS A 15 -4.17 -15.46 1.65
C LYS A 15 -4.13 -14.01 1.14
N LYS A 16 -5.23 -13.58 0.55
CA LYS A 16 -5.45 -12.21 0.08
C LYS A 16 -6.54 -11.53 0.89
N GLY A 17 -6.53 -10.20 0.87
CA GLY A 17 -7.53 -9.40 1.57
C GLY A 17 -7.36 -7.91 1.35
N GLN A 18 -8.18 -7.14 2.05
CA GLN A 18 -8.20 -5.68 2.01
C GLN A 18 -7.82 -5.12 3.38
N VAL A 19 -6.92 -4.13 3.41
CA VAL A 19 -6.57 -3.43 4.66
C VAL A 19 -7.78 -2.62 5.10
N THR A 20 -8.27 -2.87 6.31
CA THR A 20 -9.41 -2.16 6.90
C THR A 20 -8.97 -1.07 7.87
N GLY A 21 -7.73 -1.11 8.35
CA GLY A 21 -7.16 -0.11 9.24
C GLY A 21 -5.76 -0.49 9.70
N PHE A 22 -5.20 0.32 10.59
CA PHE A 22 -3.95 0.04 11.29
C PHE A 22 -4.24 -0.13 12.78
N VAL A 23 -3.67 -1.15 13.39
CA VAL A 23 -4.00 -1.51 14.77
C VAL A 23 -3.06 -0.89 15.80
N ASP A 24 -1.96 -0.30 15.36
CA ASP A 24 -0.95 0.33 16.22
C ASP A 24 -0.17 1.42 15.48
N ASN A 25 0.66 2.14 16.25
CA ASN A 25 1.55 3.20 15.75
C ASN A 25 2.73 2.65 14.94
N ASP A 26 3.06 1.36 15.05
CA ASP A 26 4.07 0.69 14.23
C ASP A 26 3.57 0.42 12.80
N GLY A 27 2.28 0.62 12.56
CA GLY A 27 1.65 0.51 11.25
C GLY A 27 1.36 -0.93 10.84
N ASN A 28 1.11 -1.81 11.80
CA ASN A 28 0.62 -3.16 11.52
C ASN A 28 -0.84 -3.08 11.03
N PRO A 29 -1.15 -3.60 9.83
CA PRO A 29 -2.49 -3.52 9.28
C PRO A 29 -3.46 -4.54 9.89
N ALA A 30 -4.70 -4.12 10.11
CA ALA A 30 -5.86 -5.01 10.11
C ALA A 30 -6.26 -5.31 8.66
N VAL A 31 -6.38 -6.58 8.31
CA VAL A 31 -6.75 -7.04 6.98
C VAL A 31 -8.01 -7.89 7.08
N ARG A 32 -9.04 -7.52 6.33
CA ARG A 32 -10.18 -8.39 6.04
C ARG A 32 -9.80 -9.29 4.87
N LEU A 33 -9.56 -10.56 5.17
CA LEU A 33 -9.23 -11.59 4.21
C LEU A 33 -10.45 -11.89 3.32
N ASP A 34 -10.19 -12.43 2.12
CA ASP A 34 -11.25 -12.79 1.16
C ASP A 34 -12.20 -13.90 1.69
N ASP A 35 -11.77 -14.68 2.68
CA ASP A 35 -12.62 -15.64 3.40
C ASP A 35 -13.57 -14.97 4.41
N GLY A 36 -13.55 -13.64 4.52
CA GLY A 36 -14.38 -12.84 5.41
C GLY A 36 -13.78 -12.65 6.81
N GLN A 37 -12.72 -13.37 7.16
CA GLN A 37 -12.05 -13.22 8.45
C GLN A 37 -11.29 -11.89 8.51
N THR A 38 -11.38 -11.17 9.62
CA THR A 38 -10.50 -10.01 9.89
C THR A 38 -9.40 -10.44 10.85
N ALA A 39 -8.14 -10.16 10.49
CA ALA A 39 -6.98 -10.43 11.32
C ALA A 39 -5.95 -9.30 11.19
N SER A 40 -5.16 -9.12 12.24
CA SER A 40 -4.05 -8.16 12.26
C SER A 40 -2.77 -8.85 11.82
N PHE A 41 -1.97 -8.17 11.02
CA PHE A 41 -0.74 -8.72 10.46
C PHE A 41 0.43 -7.79 10.74
N TYR A 42 1.61 -8.36 10.92
CA TYR A 42 2.83 -7.57 10.89
C TYR A 42 3.00 -6.96 9.51
N LYS A 43 3.35 -5.68 9.44
CA LYS A 43 3.60 -4.97 8.18
C LYS A 43 4.56 -5.72 7.24
N ALA A 44 5.55 -6.42 7.80
CA ALA A 44 6.53 -7.19 7.05
C ALA A 44 5.93 -8.39 6.30
N ASP A 45 4.81 -8.94 6.80
CA ASP A 45 4.16 -10.12 6.20
C ASP A 45 3.10 -9.75 5.17
N VAL A 46 2.85 -8.45 4.95
CA VAL A 46 1.78 -7.98 4.08
C VAL A 46 2.37 -7.32 2.85
N ALA A 47 2.33 -8.04 1.73
CA ALA A 47 2.64 -7.46 0.42
C ALA A 47 1.40 -6.73 -0.10
N ASN A 48 1.52 -5.45 -0.43
CA ASN A 48 0.43 -4.76 -1.11
C ASN A 48 0.54 -5.01 -2.63
N ASP A 49 0.07 -6.17 -3.06
CA ASP A 49 -0.06 -6.54 -4.48
C ASP A 49 -1.29 -5.88 -5.15
N ALA A 50 -1.76 -4.75 -4.61
CA ALA A 50 -2.78 -3.98 -5.29
C ALA A 50 -2.23 -3.59 -6.68
N PRO A 51 -3.02 -3.77 -7.75
CA PRO A 51 -2.61 -3.30 -9.07
C PRO A 51 -2.29 -1.82 -8.95
N LEU A 52 -1.08 -1.46 -9.39
CA LEU A 52 -0.69 -0.06 -9.50
C LEU A 52 -1.33 0.47 -10.77
N GLU A 53 -2.12 1.53 -10.65
CA GLU A 53 -2.80 2.18 -11.76
C GLU A 53 -2.50 3.67 -11.75
N VAL A 54 -2.72 4.33 -12.90
CA VAL A 54 -2.62 5.79 -12.95
C VAL A 54 -3.68 6.38 -12.02
N GLY A 55 -3.28 7.37 -11.21
CA GLY A 55 -4.11 7.96 -10.17
C GLY A 55 -3.99 7.27 -8.80
N THR A 56 -3.37 6.08 -8.70
CA THR A 56 -3.16 5.41 -7.41
C THR A 56 -2.18 6.20 -6.53
N ARG A 57 -2.55 6.40 -5.26
CA ARG A 57 -1.65 6.94 -4.24
C ARG A 57 -0.63 5.88 -3.85
N VAL A 58 0.65 6.24 -3.81
CA VAL A 58 1.74 5.31 -3.52
C VAL A 58 2.72 5.87 -2.50
N GLU A 59 3.45 4.98 -1.86
CA GLU A 59 4.60 5.24 -1.00
C GLU A 59 5.81 4.53 -1.61
N ILE A 60 6.93 5.25 -1.70
CA ILE A 60 8.20 4.67 -2.13
C ILE A 60 8.83 3.98 -0.92
N ILE A 61 8.88 2.65 -0.94
CA ILE A 61 9.37 1.83 0.18
C ILE A 61 10.81 1.36 -0.02
N GLY A 62 11.25 1.29 -1.27
CA GLY A 62 12.55 0.76 -1.64
C GLY A 62 13.58 1.84 -1.93
N SER A 63 14.79 1.39 -2.26
CA SER A 63 15.97 2.21 -2.47
C SER A 63 16.73 1.82 -3.73
N LEU A 64 16.14 0.99 -4.60
CA LEU A 64 16.75 0.58 -5.87
C LEU A 64 16.73 1.75 -6.87
N THR A 65 15.70 2.59 -6.80
CA THR A 65 15.57 3.82 -7.57
C THR A 65 16.54 4.86 -7.00
N PRO A 66 17.53 5.32 -7.80
CA PRO A 66 18.49 6.33 -7.36
C PRO A 66 17.79 7.62 -6.91
N GLY A 67 18.36 8.32 -5.93
CA GLY A 67 17.85 9.63 -5.47
C GLY A 67 17.24 9.65 -4.07
N GLY A 68 17.24 8.53 -3.34
CA GLY A 68 16.94 8.53 -1.89
C GLY A 68 15.47 8.86 -1.57
N HIS A 69 14.55 8.30 -2.34
CA HIS A 69 13.12 8.62 -2.25
C HIS A 69 12.34 7.79 -1.22
N LYS A 70 12.99 6.87 -0.50
CA LYS A 70 12.35 5.98 0.48
C LYS A 70 11.60 6.79 1.54
N GLY A 71 10.33 6.44 1.77
CA GLY A 71 9.39 7.10 2.67
C GLY A 71 8.59 8.23 2.02
N LYS A 72 8.95 8.68 0.80
CA LYS A 72 8.16 9.69 0.09
C LYS A 72 6.84 9.09 -0.43
N LYS A 73 5.82 9.93 -0.51
CA LYS A 73 4.49 9.58 -1.01
C LYS A 73 4.17 10.41 -2.24
N GLY A 74 3.27 9.90 -3.07
CA GLY A 74 2.86 10.56 -4.29
C GLY A 74 1.71 9.85 -4.98
N GLN A 75 1.48 10.22 -6.23
CA GLN A 75 0.46 9.63 -7.09
C GLN A 75 1.10 9.18 -8.41
N ILE A 76 0.72 8.00 -8.88
CA ILE A 76 1.14 7.53 -10.21
C ILE A 76 0.50 8.44 -11.28
N THR A 77 1.31 9.08 -12.11
CA THR A 77 0.84 9.94 -13.21
C THR A 77 0.78 9.20 -14.54
N ARG A 78 1.68 8.24 -14.74
CA ARG A 78 1.75 7.37 -15.92
C ARG A 78 2.69 6.20 -15.65
N PHE A 79 2.79 5.29 -16.61
CA PHE A 79 3.82 4.26 -16.63
C PHE A 79 4.83 4.58 -17.73
N VAL A 80 6.13 4.53 -17.39
CA VAL A 80 7.19 4.76 -18.39
C VAL A 80 7.47 3.51 -19.22
N ASP A 81 7.10 2.34 -18.70
CA ASP A 81 7.12 1.04 -19.37
C ASP A 81 6.06 0.11 -18.76
N ALA A 82 6.01 -1.17 -19.14
CA ALA A 82 5.00 -2.11 -18.69
C ALA A 82 4.94 -2.32 -17.15
N GLN A 83 5.98 -1.96 -16.40
CA GLN A 83 6.10 -2.25 -14.98
C GLN A 83 6.39 -1.01 -14.14
N ASN A 84 7.18 -0.06 -14.64
CA ASN A 84 7.70 1.04 -13.84
C ASN A 84 6.79 2.28 -13.91
N PRO A 85 6.18 2.71 -12.77
CA PRO A 85 5.37 3.92 -12.74
C PRO A 85 6.23 5.19 -12.65
N GLU A 86 5.78 6.24 -13.32
CA GLU A 86 6.13 7.62 -12.97
C GLU A 86 5.20 8.09 -11.85
N VAL A 87 5.80 8.58 -10.77
CA VAL A 87 5.09 9.07 -9.59
C VAL A 87 5.37 10.56 -9.45
N ARG A 88 4.31 11.35 -9.35
CA ARG A 88 4.37 12.72 -8.87
C ARG A 88 4.32 12.71 -7.35
N LEU A 89 5.45 12.97 -6.73
CA LEU A 89 5.63 13.04 -5.30
C LEU A 89 4.93 14.28 -4.71
N ASP A 90 4.59 14.20 -3.43
CA ASP A 90 3.91 15.28 -2.70
C ASP A 90 4.77 16.56 -2.55
N ASP A 91 6.09 16.45 -2.73
CA ASP A 91 7.02 17.60 -2.79
C ASP A 91 7.02 18.30 -4.17
N GLY A 92 6.19 17.82 -5.11
CA GLY A 92 6.06 18.36 -6.46
C GLY A 92 7.02 17.74 -7.47
N GLN A 93 8.02 16.97 -7.03
CA GLN A 93 8.94 16.27 -7.93
C GLN A 93 8.22 15.12 -8.65
N SER A 94 8.54 14.89 -9.92
CA SER A 94 8.11 13.69 -10.64
C SER A 94 9.31 12.83 -10.99
N ALA A 95 9.22 11.52 -10.75
CA ALA A 95 10.27 10.57 -11.08
C ALA A 95 9.69 9.19 -11.42
N ALA A 96 10.39 8.44 -12.26
CA ALA A 96 10.09 7.04 -12.52
C ALA A 96 10.72 6.17 -11.42
N PHE A 97 9.95 5.19 -10.94
CA PHE A 97 10.37 4.28 -9.89
C PHE A 97 10.27 2.84 -10.35
N TYR A 98 11.17 2.00 -9.88
CA TYR A 98 11.02 0.57 -10.06
C TYR A 98 9.75 0.08 -9.38
N ARG A 99 8.99 -0.81 -10.03
CA ARG A 99 7.79 -1.41 -9.44
C ARG A 99 8.02 -1.94 -8.03
N ALA A 100 9.17 -2.57 -7.78
CA ALA A 100 9.54 -3.13 -6.48
C ALA A 100 9.73 -2.08 -5.38
N ASP A 101 10.04 -0.84 -5.73
CA ASP A 101 10.20 0.26 -4.77
C ASP A 101 8.88 0.96 -4.48
N VAL A 102 7.81 0.69 -5.23
CA VAL A 102 6.54 1.40 -5.13
C VAL A 102 5.49 0.50 -4.49
N ARG A 103 4.87 1.00 -3.43
CA ARG A 103 3.76 0.33 -2.77
C ARG A 103 2.52 1.21 -2.87
N ALA A 104 1.37 0.64 -3.21
CA ALA A 104 0.10 1.36 -3.04
C ALA A 104 -0.02 1.82 -1.58
N ALA A 105 -0.13 3.13 -1.40
CA ALA A 105 -0.43 3.69 -0.10
C ALA A 105 -1.87 3.28 0.23
N PRO A 106 -2.17 2.95 1.49
CA PRO A 106 -3.55 2.82 1.90
C PRO A 106 -4.25 4.12 1.51
N ALA A 107 -5.40 4.02 0.83
CA ALA A 107 -6.27 5.17 0.74
C ALA A 107 -6.45 5.66 2.18
N ALA A 108 -6.15 6.93 2.44
CA ALA A 108 -6.56 7.53 3.70
C ALA A 108 -8.03 7.13 3.88
N PRO A 109 -8.45 6.64 5.07
CA PRO A 109 -9.83 6.23 5.26
C PRO A 109 -10.67 7.39 4.75
N ALA A 110 -11.46 7.13 3.70
CA ALA A 110 -12.38 8.12 3.19
C ALA A 110 -13.15 8.57 4.42
N LEU A 111 -12.93 9.82 4.84
CA LEU A 111 -13.64 10.42 5.97
C LEU A 111 -15.09 10.03 5.77
N ALA A 112 -15.59 9.18 6.67
CA ALA A 112 -16.96 8.73 6.63
C ALA A 112 -17.78 9.99 6.44
N ALA A 113 -18.46 10.11 5.29
CA ALA A 113 -19.38 11.20 5.08
C ALA A 113 -20.27 11.25 6.32
N PRO A 114 -20.47 12.42 6.96
CA PRO A 114 -21.36 12.49 8.09
C PRO A 114 -22.70 11.94 7.62
N VAL A 115 -23.14 10.83 8.24
CA VAL A 115 -24.51 10.34 8.09
C VAL A 115 -25.39 11.49 8.57
N LEU A 116 -25.96 12.22 7.62
CA LEU A 116 -27.02 13.17 7.89
C LEU A 116 -28.25 12.33 8.25
N VAL A 117 -28.48 12.14 9.55
CA VAL A 117 -29.77 11.67 10.04
C VAL A 117 -30.76 12.82 9.82
N ALA A 118 -31.67 12.62 8.86
CA ALA A 118 -32.85 13.46 8.66
C ALA A 118 -33.99 13.00 9.56
#